data_AF-A0A953G219-F1
#
_entry.id   AF-A0A953G219-F1
#
_cell.length_a   1.000
_cell.length_b   1.000
_cell.length_c   1.000
_cell.angle_alpha   90.00
_cell.angle_beta   90.00
_cell.angle_gamma   90.00
#
_symmetry.space_group_name_H-M   'P 1'
#
loop_
_entity.id
_entity.type
_entity.pdbx_description
1 polymer ?
#
loop_
_entity_poly.entity_id
_entity_poly.type
_entity_poly.pdbx_seq_one_letter_code
_entity_poly.pdbx_strand_id
1 'polypeptide(L)'
;MDSISPAIRHYLERLLSDLAGLDSQIVYLMMIIVVSVIVLDAISLGLRKKRQAIGLQAKTQTVSIDGSKSVPVRNYVSELQGLAGKPDALISENGFLIPIERKPLARKIHDRYVAQLLVYMRLIEEFEGKKPPYGYLILGPSCRRIRIDNTPERQRWLQGIVDEMMTILAREKTAVAAPHPRKCVKCDVQNSCNFRFKREEQVAGEIVQISRKTG
;
A
#
# COMPACT_ATOMS: atom_id res chain seq x y z
N MET A 1 78.21 23.23 -26.10
CA MET A 1 77.12 22.23 -25.94
C MET A 1 76.79 22.29 -24.47
N ASP A 2 76.05 23.31 -24.10
CA ASP A 2 76.12 23.86 -22.76
C ASP A 2 75.08 23.22 -21.85
N SER A 3 75.57 22.75 -20.72
CA SER A 3 74.89 22.01 -19.68
C SER A 3 73.64 22.74 -19.18
N ILE A 4 72.48 22.10 -19.36
CA ILE A 4 71.22 22.51 -18.72
C ILE A 4 71.46 22.66 -17.22
N SER A 5 71.13 23.83 -16.67
CA SER A 5 71.26 24.11 -15.23
C SER A 5 70.57 23.01 -14.40
N PRO A 6 71.21 22.49 -13.33
CA PRO A 6 70.66 21.41 -12.53
C PRO A 6 69.28 21.73 -11.95
N ALA A 7 68.97 23.02 -11.74
CA ALA A 7 67.64 23.46 -11.30
C ALA A 7 66.55 23.23 -12.35
N ILE A 8 66.86 23.48 -13.64
CA ILE A 8 65.94 23.26 -14.76
C ILE A 8 65.71 21.76 -14.97
N ARG A 9 66.78 20.96 -14.84
CA ARG A 9 66.68 19.50 -14.91
C ARG A 9 65.80 18.93 -13.79
N HIS A 10 65.98 19.39 -12.56
CA HIS A 10 65.17 18.94 -11.42
C HIS A 10 63.69 19.36 -11.54
N TYR A 11 63.43 20.56 -12.07
CA TYR A 11 62.06 21.03 -12.35
C TYR A 11 61.38 20.16 -13.42
N LEU A 12 62.08 19.87 -14.53
CA LEU A 12 61.55 19.00 -15.59
C LEU A 12 61.30 17.57 -15.11
N GLU A 13 62.19 17.01 -14.28
CA GLU A 13 62.01 15.68 -13.70
C GLU A 13 60.77 15.61 -12.78
N ARG A 14 60.52 16.64 -11.95
CA ARG A 14 59.29 16.74 -11.15
C ARG A 14 58.04 16.89 -12.01
N LEU A 15 58.12 17.72 -13.07
CA LEU A 15 56.98 17.99 -13.94
C LEU A 15 56.58 16.74 -14.74
N LEU A 16 57.56 15.93 -15.16
CA LEU A 16 57.32 14.63 -15.80
C LEU A 16 56.76 13.60 -14.82
N SER A 17 57.22 13.56 -13.56
CA SER A 17 56.65 12.67 -12.55
C SER A 17 55.21 13.03 -12.18
N ASP A 18 54.89 14.32 -12.12
CA ASP A 18 53.54 14.81 -11.85
C ASP A 18 52.60 14.54 -13.04
N LEU A 19 53.08 14.67 -14.28
CA LEU A 19 52.32 14.28 -15.48
C LEU A 19 51.98 12.79 -15.49
N ALA A 20 52.95 11.93 -15.16
CA ALA A 20 52.71 10.48 -15.05
C ALA A 20 51.80 10.12 -13.86
N GLY A 21 51.83 10.93 -12.79
CA GLY A 21 50.93 10.80 -11.64
C GLY A 21 49.48 11.15 -11.98
N LEU A 22 49.27 12.18 -12.84
CA LEU A 22 47.94 12.59 -13.32
C LEU A 22 47.23 11.46 -14.07
N ASP A 23 47.95 10.68 -14.87
CA ASP A 23 47.36 9.52 -15.57
C ASP A 23 46.82 8.48 -14.58
N SER A 24 47.57 8.18 -13.52
CA SER A 24 47.13 7.23 -12.49
C SER A 24 45.92 7.75 -11.70
N GLN A 25 45.91 9.05 -11.37
CA GLN A 25 44.80 9.69 -10.67
C GLN A 25 43.52 9.71 -11.52
N ILE A 26 43.64 9.97 -12.82
CA ILE A 26 42.52 9.94 -13.76
C ILE A 26 41.95 8.51 -13.85
N VAL A 27 42.80 7.48 -13.91
CA VAL A 27 42.36 6.08 -13.91
C VAL A 27 41.62 5.73 -12.62
N TYR A 28 42.12 6.14 -11.45
CA TYR A 28 41.43 5.90 -10.17
C TYR A 28 40.09 6.63 -10.09
N LEU A 29 40.02 7.88 -10.54
CA LEU A 29 38.77 8.64 -10.59
C LEU A 29 37.72 7.94 -11.47
N MET A 30 38.12 7.49 -12.66
CA MET A 30 37.25 6.75 -13.58
C MET A 30 36.76 5.44 -12.97
N MET A 31 37.63 4.70 -12.28
CA MET A 31 37.26 3.46 -11.59
C MET A 31 36.24 3.70 -10.48
N ILE A 32 36.41 4.75 -9.67
CA ILE A 32 35.46 5.13 -8.61
C ILE A 32 34.10 5.51 -9.20
N ILE A 33 34.07 6.29 -10.29
CA ILE A 33 32.83 6.68 -10.97
C ILE A 33 32.09 5.42 -11.45
N VAL A 34 32.78 4.50 -12.14
CA VAL A 34 32.16 3.25 -12.64
C VAL A 34 31.59 2.42 -11.50
N VAL A 35 32.34 2.21 -10.41
CA VAL A 35 31.86 1.46 -9.24
C VAL A 35 30.65 2.15 -8.60
N SER A 36 30.68 3.48 -8.47
CA SER A 36 29.57 4.23 -7.89
C SER A 36 28.28 4.09 -8.72
N VAL A 37 28.38 4.11 -10.05
CA VAL A 37 27.24 3.90 -10.95
C VAL A 37 26.67 2.49 -10.79
N ILE A 38 27.53 1.47 -10.71
CA ILE A 38 27.10 0.07 -10.51
C ILE A 38 26.40 -0.09 -9.17
N VAL A 39 26.94 0.48 -8.08
CA VAL A 39 26.35 0.41 -6.75
C VAL A 39 25.01 1.14 -6.70
N LEU A 40 24.93 2.35 -7.26
CA LEU A 40 23.69 3.11 -7.33
C LEU A 40 22.62 2.37 -8.13
N ASP A 41 22.98 1.75 -9.25
CA ASP A 41 22.04 0.96 -10.06
C ASP A 41 21.54 -0.27 -9.30
N ALA A 42 22.44 -1.02 -8.65
CA ALA A 42 22.09 -2.18 -7.82
C ALA A 42 21.17 -1.81 -6.64
N ILE A 43 21.46 -0.70 -5.95
CA ILE A 43 20.59 -0.16 -4.90
C ILE A 43 19.23 0.24 -5.49
N SER A 44 19.22 0.92 -6.63
CA SER A 44 17.97 1.36 -7.27
C SER A 44 17.08 0.16 -7.66
N LEU A 45 17.67 -0.90 -8.20
CA LEU A 45 16.99 -2.14 -8.56
C LEU A 45 16.48 -2.90 -7.34
N GLY A 46 17.27 -2.97 -6.26
CA GLY A 46 16.87 -3.58 -4.99
C GLY A 46 15.72 -2.82 -4.31
N LEU A 47 15.77 -1.50 -4.32
CA LEU A 47 14.71 -0.64 -3.80
C LEU A 47 13.43 -0.75 -4.64
N ARG A 48 13.51 -0.87 -5.97
CA ARG A 48 12.35 -1.11 -6.84
C ARG A 48 11.65 -2.44 -6.49
N LYS A 49 12.40 -3.52 -6.30
CA LYS A 49 11.87 -4.84 -5.89
C LYS A 49 11.22 -4.79 -4.50
N LYS A 50 11.85 -4.12 -3.52
CA LYS A 50 11.27 -3.96 -2.17
C LYS A 50 10.04 -3.04 -2.15
N ARG A 51 10.01 -1.97 -2.94
CA ARG A 51 8.84 -1.07 -3.06
C ARG A 51 7.63 -1.78 -3.65
N GLN A 52 7.82 -2.70 -4.61
CA GLN A 52 6.74 -3.55 -5.14
C GLN A 52 6.18 -4.50 -4.07
N ALA A 53 7.00 -4.96 -3.13
CA ALA A 53 6.57 -5.84 -2.03
C ALA A 53 5.88 -5.10 -0.87
N ILE A 54 6.19 -3.81 -0.65
CA ILE A 54 5.71 -3.04 0.52
C ILE A 54 4.47 -2.19 0.19
N GLY A 55 4.02 -2.14 -1.07
CA GLY A 55 2.80 -1.41 -1.45
C GLY A 55 2.87 0.11 -1.27
N LEU A 56 4.03 0.64 -0.90
CA LEU A 56 4.28 2.07 -0.75
C LEU A 56 4.68 2.66 -2.10
N GLN A 57 3.69 2.92 -2.95
CA GLN A 57 3.85 3.89 -4.05
C GLN A 57 3.26 5.23 -3.60
N ALA A 58 4.10 6.04 -2.97
CA ALA A 58 3.94 7.48 -3.03
C ALA A 58 4.20 7.89 -4.49
N LYS A 59 3.22 8.57 -5.09
CA LYS A 59 3.16 9.02 -6.50
C LYS A 59 2.55 8.00 -7.46
N THR A 60 1.25 7.77 -7.26
CA THR A 60 0.33 7.18 -8.24
C THR A 60 0.36 7.94 -9.57
N GLN A 61 1.09 7.42 -10.54
CA GLN A 61 0.81 7.63 -11.96
C GLN A 61 0.90 6.27 -12.63
N THR A 62 -0.24 5.60 -12.83
CA THR A 62 -0.41 4.37 -13.64
C THR A 62 -1.87 3.92 -13.45
N VAL A 63 -2.74 3.72 -14.44
CA VAL A 63 -2.66 3.64 -15.90
C VAL A 63 -4.07 3.94 -16.41
N SER A 64 -4.23 4.70 -17.50
CA SER A 64 -5.47 4.68 -18.27
C SER A 64 -5.17 4.18 -19.68
N ILE A 65 -5.56 2.94 -19.95
CA ILE A 65 -5.67 2.37 -21.32
C ILE A 65 -7.06 2.69 -21.91
N ASP A 66 -8.03 3.10 -21.07
CA ASP A 66 -9.46 3.19 -21.43
C ASP A 66 -10.00 4.64 -21.54
N GLY A 67 -9.16 5.63 -21.85
CA GLY A 67 -9.62 7.03 -22.02
C GLY A 67 -10.05 7.76 -20.74
N SER A 68 -10.02 7.10 -19.58
CA SER A 68 -10.20 7.73 -18.27
C SER A 68 -9.02 8.63 -17.91
N LYS A 69 -9.24 9.64 -17.06
CA LYS A 69 -8.18 10.54 -16.59
C LYS A 69 -7.98 10.38 -15.10
N SER A 70 -6.74 10.13 -14.65
CA SER A 70 -6.42 10.14 -13.23
C SER A 70 -6.63 11.52 -12.63
N VAL A 71 -7.29 11.59 -11.47
CA VAL A 71 -7.58 12.84 -10.74
C VAL A 71 -6.84 12.79 -9.38
N PRO A 72 -6.39 13.93 -8.83
CA PRO A 72 -5.79 13.97 -7.50
C PRO A 72 -6.71 13.33 -6.45
N VAL A 73 -6.13 12.48 -5.61
CA VAL A 73 -6.85 11.84 -4.51
C VAL A 73 -7.19 12.87 -3.43
N ARG A 74 -8.42 12.83 -2.95
CA ARG A 74 -8.93 13.68 -1.86
C ARG A 74 -9.27 12.83 -0.64
N ASN A 75 -9.20 13.43 0.54
CA ASN A 75 -9.72 12.85 1.78
C ASN A 75 -11.13 13.41 2.01
N TYR A 76 -12.11 12.55 2.17
CA TYR A 76 -13.50 12.92 2.41
C TYR A 76 -13.83 12.64 3.88
N VAL A 77 -14.47 13.59 4.55
CA VAL A 77 -14.85 13.48 5.97
C VAL A 77 -16.26 14.04 6.12
N SER A 78 -17.25 13.16 6.24
CA SER A 78 -18.65 13.52 6.48
C SER A 78 -18.95 13.49 7.97
N GLU A 79 -19.22 14.65 8.54
CA GLU A 79 -19.72 14.77 9.92
C GLU A 79 -21.16 14.27 10.03
N LEU A 80 -21.98 14.53 9.01
CA LEU A 80 -23.39 14.12 8.97
C LEU A 80 -23.54 12.59 9.07
N GLN A 81 -22.67 11.86 8.40
CA GLN A 81 -22.71 10.40 8.37
C GLN A 81 -21.75 9.74 9.37
N GLY A 82 -20.86 10.51 9.99
CA GLY A 82 -19.77 9.97 10.82
C GLY A 82 -18.78 9.09 10.03
N LEU A 83 -18.64 9.33 8.72
CA LEU A 83 -17.80 8.54 7.81
C LEU A 83 -16.63 9.36 7.29
N ALA A 84 -15.46 8.74 7.22
CA ALA A 84 -14.28 9.34 6.60
C ALA A 84 -13.56 8.33 5.72
N GLY A 85 -12.89 8.82 4.68
CA GLY A 85 -12.22 7.95 3.73
C GLY A 85 -11.37 8.67 2.69
N LYS A 86 -10.23 8.06 2.39
CA LYS A 86 -9.35 8.43 1.28
C LYS A 86 -9.20 7.24 0.33
N PRO A 87 -9.73 7.30 -0.91
CA PRO A 87 -9.53 6.24 -1.91
C PRO A 87 -8.05 6.11 -2.29
N ASP A 88 -7.61 4.91 -2.69
CA ASP A 88 -6.23 4.72 -3.19
C ASP A 88 -5.97 5.50 -4.49
N ALA A 89 -6.98 5.59 -5.36
CA ALA A 89 -6.97 6.42 -6.56
C ALA A 89 -8.38 6.88 -6.94
N LEU A 90 -8.43 7.97 -7.69
CA LEU A 90 -9.64 8.49 -8.33
C LEU A 90 -9.38 8.67 -9.82
N ILE A 91 -10.35 8.28 -10.64
CA ILE A 91 -10.35 8.54 -12.08
C ILE A 91 -11.62 9.27 -12.47
N SER A 92 -11.55 10.09 -13.51
CA SER A 92 -12.70 10.65 -14.19
C SER A 92 -13.03 9.80 -15.41
N GLU A 93 -14.27 9.31 -15.47
CA GLU A 93 -14.79 8.47 -16.54
C GLU A 93 -16.25 8.86 -16.80
N ASN A 94 -16.61 9.17 -18.05
CA ASN A 94 -17.96 9.58 -18.45
C ASN A 94 -18.55 10.74 -17.60
N GLY A 95 -17.70 11.65 -17.12
CA GLY A 95 -18.13 12.79 -16.30
C GLY A 95 -18.39 12.46 -14.82
N PHE A 96 -18.11 11.23 -14.38
CA PHE A 96 -18.18 10.76 -13.00
C PHE A 96 -16.78 10.59 -12.40
N LEU A 97 -16.68 10.76 -11.08
CA LEU A 97 -15.47 10.41 -10.31
C LEU A 97 -15.60 8.99 -9.79
N ILE A 98 -14.77 8.08 -10.31
CA ILE A 98 -14.81 6.65 -10.03
C ILE A 98 -13.68 6.32 -9.03
N PRO A 99 -14.00 5.84 -7.81
CA PRO A 99 -13.00 5.41 -6.85
C PRO A 99 -12.39 4.07 -7.21
N ILE A 100 -11.10 3.93 -6.92
CA ILE A 100 -10.34 2.69 -7.07
C ILE A 100 -9.74 2.32 -5.71
N GLU A 101 -9.91 1.07 -5.33
CA GLU A 101 -9.37 0.49 -4.09
C GLU A 101 -8.50 -0.73 -4.42
N ARG A 102 -7.27 -0.77 -3.91
CA ARG A 102 -6.28 -1.80 -4.23
C ARG A 102 -6.05 -2.74 -3.05
N LYS A 103 -6.11 -4.05 -3.29
CA LYS A 103 -5.81 -5.10 -2.31
C LYS A 103 -4.77 -6.08 -2.88
N PRO A 104 -3.46 -5.72 -2.85
CA PRO A 104 -2.41 -6.46 -3.56
C PRO A 104 -2.21 -7.90 -3.05
N LEU A 105 -2.54 -8.18 -1.78
CA LEU A 105 -2.42 -9.50 -1.18
C LEU A 105 -3.71 -10.33 -1.26
N ALA A 106 -4.82 -9.75 -1.73
CA ALA A 106 -6.11 -10.43 -1.76
C ALA A 106 -6.28 -11.26 -3.03
N ARG A 107 -6.60 -12.55 -2.87
CA ARG A 107 -6.92 -13.45 -4.00
C ARG A 107 -8.40 -13.43 -4.39
N LYS A 108 -9.27 -13.09 -3.43
CA LYS A 108 -10.74 -13.11 -3.57
C LYS A 108 -11.36 -11.83 -3.03
N ILE A 109 -12.53 -11.49 -3.55
CA ILE A 109 -13.36 -10.39 -3.04
C ILE A 109 -13.84 -10.77 -1.65
N HIS A 110 -13.86 -9.79 -0.75
CA HIS A 110 -14.47 -9.91 0.56
C HIS A 110 -15.42 -8.73 0.77
N ASP A 111 -16.48 -8.96 1.52
CA ASP A 111 -17.51 -7.95 1.80
C ASP A 111 -16.92 -6.66 2.38
N ARG A 112 -15.93 -6.75 3.27
CA ARG A 112 -15.24 -5.56 3.81
C ARG A 112 -14.60 -4.68 2.72
N TYR A 113 -14.13 -5.26 1.62
CA TYR A 113 -13.56 -4.50 0.51
C TYR A 113 -14.66 -3.80 -0.30
N VAL A 114 -15.79 -4.48 -0.48
CA VAL A 114 -16.96 -3.92 -1.15
C VAL A 114 -17.55 -2.79 -0.30
N ALA A 115 -17.75 -3.00 0.99
CA ALA A 115 -18.23 -1.99 1.93
C ALA A 115 -17.31 -0.75 1.92
N GLN A 116 -15.99 -0.93 2.03
CA GLN A 116 -15.02 0.16 1.96
C GLN A 116 -15.14 0.97 0.66
N LEU A 117 -15.24 0.29 -0.48
CA LEU A 117 -15.41 0.96 -1.77
C LEU A 117 -16.76 1.69 -1.89
N LEU A 118 -17.85 1.12 -1.36
CA LEU A 118 -19.16 1.75 -1.34
C LEU A 118 -19.20 3.01 -0.46
N VAL A 119 -18.44 3.03 0.65
CA VAL A 119 -18.24 4.24 1.47
C VAL A 119 -17.63 5.35 0.63
N TYR A 120 -16.61 5.06 -0.17
CA TYR A 120 -16.02 6.07 -1.06
C TYR A 120 -17.02 6.58 -2.09
N MET A 121 -17.82 5.70 -2.70
CA MET A 121 -18.84 6.14 -3.65
C MET A 121 -19.87 7.06 -2.99
N ARG A 122 -20.27 6.76 -1.75
CA ARG A 122 -21.21 7.57 -0.98
C ARG A 122 -20.62 8.93 -0.59
N LEU A 123 -19.37 8.95 -0.13
CA LEU A 123 -18.67 10.20 0.19
C LEU A 123 -18.46 11.07 -1.06
N ILE A 124 -18.11 10.47 -2.20
CA ILE A 124 -18.00 11.21 -3.46
C ILE A 124 -19.35 11.80 -3.88
N GLU A 125 -20.45 11.05 -3.74
CA GLU A 125 -21.79 11.55 -4.01
C GLU A 125 -22.14 12.78 -3.16
N GLU A 126 -21.82 12.74 -1.87
CA GLU A 126 -22.06 13.85 -0.93
C GLU A 126 -21.23 15.10 -1.27
N PHE A 127 -19.93 14.95 -1.50
CA PHE A 127 -19.01 16.09 -1.65
C PHE A 127 -18.94 16.64 -3.08
N GLU A 128 -19.11 15.77 -4.09
CA GLU A 128 -18.95 16.15 -5.51
C GLU A 128 -20.31 16.28 -6.22
N GLY A 129 -21.41 15.98 -5.53
CA GLY A 129 -22.79 16.13 -6.02
C GLY A 129 -23.20 15.16 -7.13
N LYS A 130 -22.30 14.24 -7.52
CA LYS A 130 -22.54 13.24 -8.57
C LYS A 130 -22.30 11.85 -8.03
N LYS A 131 -23.36 11.04 -8.04
CA LYS A 131 -23.29 9.63 -7.66
C LYS A 131 -22.41 8.82 -8.62
N PRO A 132 -21.29 8.23 -8.17
CA PRO A 132 -20.52 7.33 -9.00
C PRO A 132 -21.36 6.08 -9.32
N PRO A 133 -21.55 5.70 -10.59
CA PRO A 133 -22.34 4.51 -10.93
C PRO A 133 -21.65 3.20 -10.55
N TYR A 134 -20.33 3.21 -10.39
CA TYR A 134 -19.51 2.07 -9.98
C TYR A 134 -18.17 2.54 -9.40
N GLY A 135 -17.39 1.59 -8.90
CA GLY A 135 -15.97 1.74 -8.58
C GLY A 135 -15.19 0.47 -8.92
N TYR A 136 -13.87 0.51 -8.79
CA TYR A 136 -13.00 -0.61 -9.11
C TYR A 136 -12.27 -1.15 -7.89
N LEU A 137 -12.34 -2.47 -7.70
CA LEU A 137 -11.43 -3.22 -6.84
C LEU A 137 -10.29 -3.81 -7.68
N ILE A 138 -9.05 -3.53 -7.30
CA ILE A 138 -7.86 -4.14 -7.92
C ILE A 138 -7.31 -5.20 -6.97
N LEU A 139 -7.36 -6.47 -7.36
CA LEU A 139 -6.99 -7.59 -6.50
C LEU A 139 -5.70 -8.29 -6.95
N GLY A 140 -4.89 -8.65 -5.97
CA GLY A 140 -3.75 -9.55 -6.16
C GLY A 140 -2.56 -8.91 -6.88
N PRO A 141 -1.46 -9.64 -7.01
CA PRO A 141 -0.26 -9.16 -7.71
C PRO A 141 -0.49 -9.00 -9.22
N SER A 142 -1.44 -9.73 -9.80
CA SER A 142 -1.83 -9.62 -11.22
C SER A 142 -2.73 -8.41 -11.52
N CYS A 143 -3.00 -7.55 -10.53
CA CYS A 143 -3.83 -6.34 -10.68
C CYS A 143 -5.20 -6.61 -11.32
N ARG A 144 -5.87 -7.71 -10.94
CA ARG A 144 -7.17 -8.06 -11.49
C ARG A 144 -8.20 -6.98 -11.14
N ARG A 145 -8.67 -6.25 -12.15
CA ARG A 145 -9.70 -5.20 -12.02
C ARG A 145 -11.09 -5.79 -11.97
N ILE A 146 -11.86 -5.44 -10.95
CA ILE A 146 -13.24 -5.88 -10.75
C ILE A 146 -14.11 -4.65 -10.56
N ARG A 147 -15.14 -4.52 -11.40
CA ARG A 147 -16.13 -3.44 -11.29
C ARG A 147 -17.18 -3.80 -10.24
N ILE A 148 -17.48 -2.86 -9.35
CA ILE A 148 -18.51 -2.96 -8.33
C ILE A 148 -19.53 -1.85 -8.60
N ASP A 149 -20.73 -2.21 -9.04
CA ASP A 149 -21.80 -1.24 -9.25
C ASP A 149 -22.36 -0.64 -7.94
N ASN A 150 -22.72 0.64 -8.00
CA ASN A 150 -23.28 1.43 -6.91
C ASN A 150 -24.81 1.33 -6.83
N THR A 151 -25.32 0.13 -6.63
CA THR A 151 -26.77 -0.09 -6.61
C THR A 151 -27.42 0.43 -5.32
N PRO A 152 -28.69 0.86 -5.35
CA PRO A 152 -29.41 1.24 -4.13
C PRO A 152 -29.48 0.12 -3.08
N GLU A 153 -29.53 -1.15 -3.50
CA GLU A 153 -29.49 -2.31 -2.61
C GLU A 153 -28.17 -2.41 -1.85
N ARG A 154 -27.04 -2.24 -2.54
CA ARG A 154 -25.71 -2.24 -1.90
C ARG A 154 -25.53 -1.07 -0.96
N GLN A 155 -26.11 0.09 -1.29
CA GLN A 155 -26.11 1.24 -0.39
C GLN A 155 -26.99 1.00 0.85
N ARG A 156 -28.13 0.33 0.71
CA ARG A 156 -28.93 -0.11 1.88
C ARG A 156 -28.19 -1.13 2.75
N TRP A 157 -27.50 -2.09 2.12
CA TRP A 157 -26.65 -3.04 2.84
C TRP A 157 -25.52 -2.34 3.59
N LEU A 158 -24.84 -1.37 2.96
CA LEU A 158 -23.83 -0.55 3.63
C LEU A 158 -24.44 0.25 4.80
N GLN A 159 -25.62 0.83 4.60
CA GLN A 159 -26.31 1.57 5.66
C GLN A 159 -26.54 0.70 6.90
N GLY A 160 -27.01 -0.54 6.73
CA GLY A 160 -27.21 -1.45 7.85
C GLY A 160 -25.92 -1.75 8.64
N ILE A 161 -24.76 -1.80 7.97
CA ILE A 161 -23.47 -1.95 8.64
C ILE A 161 -23.13 -0.69 9.44
N VAL A 162 -23.33 0.49 8.86
CA VAL A 162 -23.06 1.77 9.52
C VAL A 162 -23.98 1.95 10.73
N ASP A 163 -25.27 1.66 10.60
CA ASP A 163 -26.24 1.74 11.70
C ASP A 163 -25.86 0.78 12.85
N GLU A 164 -25.46 -0.45 12.52
CA GLU A 164 -24.95 -1.39 13.53
C GLU A 164 -23.69 -0.85 14.23
N MET A 165 -22.75 -0.26 13.49
CA MET A 165 -21.58 0.37 14.09
C MET A 165 -21.95 1.52 15.03
N MET A 166 -22.89 2.38 14.62
CA MET A 166 -23.32 3.54 15.40
C MET A 166 -24.05 3.13 16.68
N THR A 167 -24.95 2.14 16.62
CA THR A 167 -25.63 1.60 17.83
C THR A 167 -24.65 0.96 18.82
N ILE A 168 -23.58 0.32 18.33
CA ILE A 168 -22.50 -0.21 19.18
C ILE A 168 -21.74 0.93 19.86
N LEU A 169 -21.39 1.99 19.10
CA LEU A 169 -20.69 3.17 19.65
C LEU A 169 -21.53 3.92 20.69
N ALA A 170 -22.84 4.02 20.46
CA ALA A 170 -23.81 4.60 21.39
C ALA A 170 -24.06 3.74 22.65
N ARG A 171 -23.49 2.53 22.73
CA ARG A 171 -23.69 1.54 23.80
C ARG A 171 -25.14 1.04 23.91
N GLU A 172 -25.94 1.21 22.88
CA GLU A 172 -27.30 0.67 22.78
C GLU A 172 -27.28 -0.82 22.44
N LYS A 173 -26.23 -1.27 21.75
CA LYS A 173 -25.99 -2.67 21.40
C LYS A 173 -24.58 -3.10 21.84
N THR A 174 -24.46 -4.29 22.42
CA THR A 174 -23.15 -4.88 22.71
C THR A 174 -22.58 -5.54 21.46
N ALA A 175 -21.33 -5.23 21.12
CA ALA A 175 -20.64 -5.90 20.02
C ALA A 175 -20.48 -7.40 20.31
N VAL A 176 -20.87 -8.24 19.34
CA VAL A 176 -20.70 -9.69 19.44
C VAL A 176 -19.30 -10.07 18.98
N ALA A 177 -18.46 -10.51 19.91
CA ALA A 177 -17.12 -10.97 19.57
C ALA A 177 -17.18 -12.35 18.88
N ALA A 178 -16.57 -12.45 17.70
CA ALA A 178 -16.42 -13.70 16.95
C ALA A 178 -14.92 -14.04 16.79
N PRO A 179 -14.26 -14.59 17.82
CA PRO A 179 -12.84 -14.91 17.75
C PRO A 179 -12.54 -15.89 16.62
N HIS A 180 -11.50 -15.60 15.85
CA HIS A 180 -11.04 -16.48 14.79
C HIS A 180 -9.54 -16.70 14.97
N PRO A 181 -9.03 -17.94 15.11
CA PRO A 181 -7.63 -18.22 15.47
C PRO A 181 -6.62 -17.44 14.63
N ARG A 182 -6.76 -17.50 13.30
CA ARG A 182 -5.86 -16.80 12.35
C ARG A 182 -5.92 -15.27 12.42
N LYS A 183 -7.05 -14.69 12.86
CA LYS A 183 -7.21 -13.24 13.00
C LYS A 183 -6.70 -12.78 14.37
N CYS A 184 -7.04 -13.51 15.43
CA CYS A 184 -6.63 -13.20 16.80
C CYS A 184 -5.10 -13.20 16.96
N VAL A 185 -4.39 -14.17 16.37
CA VAL A 185 -2.91 -14.25 16.43
C VAL A 185 -2.21 -13.03 15.80
N LYS A 186 -2.87 -12.34 14.87
CA LYS A 186 -2.35 -11.15 14.17
C LYS A 186 -3.05 -9.86 14.60
N CYS A 187 -3.84 -9.90 15.67
CA CYS A 187 -4.60 -8.75 16.13
C CYS A 187 -3.72 -7.90 17.03
N ASP A 188 -3.54 -6.62 16.69
CA ASP A 188 -2.65 -5.72 17.44
C ASP A 188 -3.11 -5.48 18.89
N VAL A 189 -4.41 -5.64 19.16
CA VAL A 189 -5.00 -5.50 20.49
C VAL A 189 -5.19 -6.83 21.22
N GLN A 190 -4.54 -7.92 20.76
CA GLN A 190 -4.75 -9.26 21.34
C GLN A 190 -4.44 -9.32 22.85
N ASN A 191 -3.48 -8.54 23.34
CA ASN A 191 -3.03 -8.60 24.74
C ASN A 191 -4.05 -8.00 25.71
N SER A 192 -4.88 -7.06 25.24
CA SER A 192 -5.94 -6.40 26.01
C SER A 192 -7.34 -6.91 25.66
N CYS A 193 -7.45 -7.86 24.72
CA CYS A 193 -8.73 -8.38 24.26
C CYS A 193 -9.18 -9.57 25.12
N ASN A 194 -10.24 -9.37 25.89
CA ASN A 194 -10.87 -10.42 26.71
C ASN A 194 -11.48 -11.56 25.87
N PHE A 195 -11.79 -11.29 24.59
CA PHE A 195 -12.39 -12.25 23.65
C PHE A 195 -11.37 -12.87 22.69
N ARG A 196 -10.06 -12.77 22.96
CA ARG A 196 -9.06 -13.40 22.09
C ARG A 196 -9.24 -14.91 22.05
N PHE A 197 -8.97 -15.54 20.91
CA PHE A 197 -8.97 -16.99 20.82
C PHE A 197 -7.94 -17.60 21.78
N LYS A 198 -8.38 -18.45 22.71
CA LYS A 198 -7.52 -19.22 23.63
C LYS A 198 -7.50 -20.68 23.18
N ARG A 199 -6.30 -21.26 23.02
CA ARG A 199 -6.16 -22.68 22.62
C ARG A 199 -6.74 -23.65 23.67
N GLU A 200 -6.74 -23.27 24.94
CA GLU A 200 -7.16 -24.13 26.07
C GLU A 200 -8.66 -24.46 26.07
N GLU A 201 -9.50 -23.59 25.51
CA GLU A 201 -10.96 -23.79 25.45
C GLU A 201 -11.38 -24.86 24.43
N GLN A 202 -10.52 -25.21 23.47
CA GLN A 202 -10.81 -26.21 22.45
C GLN A 202 -10.66 -27.65 22.98
N VAL A 203 -9.69 -27.89 23.86
CA VAL A 203 -9.44 -29.21 24.47
C VAL A 203 -10.60 -29.60 25.41
N ALA A 204 -11.13 -28.64 26.17
CA ALA A 204 -12.32 -28.87 27.00
C ALA A 204 -13.57 -29.18 26.17
N GLY A 205 -13.75 -28.54 25.02
CA GLY A 205 -14.88 -28.78 24.11
C GLY A 205 -14.82 -30.13 23.39
N GLU A 206 -13.64 -30.56 22.94
CA GLU A 206 -13.44 -31.87 22.31
C GLU A 206 -13.54 -33.03 23.31
N ILE A 207 -13.04 -32.88 24.54
CA ILE A 207 -13.18 -33.91 25.58
C ILE A 207 -14.66 -34.13 25.95
N VAL A 208 -15.46 -33.06 26.06
CA VAL A 208 -16.90 -33.15 26.35
C VAL A 208 -17.68 -33.79 25.19
N GLN A 209 -17.28 -33.56 23.94
CA GLN A 209 -17.91 -34.17 22.76
C GLN A 209 -17.60 -35.67 22.64
N ILE A 210 -16.38 -36.10 23.00
CA ILE A 210 -15.98 -37.51 22.97
C ILE A 210 -16.71 -38.28 24.09
N SER A 211 -16.81 -37.72 25.30
CA SER A 211 -17.49 -38.36 26.44
C SER A 211 -19.00 -38.56 26.24
N ARG A 212 -19.65 -37.82 25.34
CA ARG A 212 -21.09 -37.98 25.02
C ARG A 212 -21.36 -38.99 23.89
N LYS A 213 -20.33 -39.45 23.18
CA LYS A 213 -20.46 -40.45 22.10
C LYS A 213 -20.14 -41.88 22.54
N THR A 214 -19.59 -42.05 23.75
CA THR A 214 -19.18 -43.34 24.31
C THR A 214 -20.00 -43.75 25.54
N GLY A 215 -21.15 -43.12 25.77
CA GLY A 215 -22.10 -43.43 26.84
C GLY A 215 -23.49 -43.72 26.29
#